data_AF-A0AAD9LH53-F1
#
_entry.id   AF-A0AAD9LH53-F1
#
_cell.length_a   1.000
_cell.length_b   1.000
_cell.length_c   1.000
_cell.angle_alpha   90.00
_cell.angle_beta   90.00
_cell.angle_gamma   90.00
#
_symmetry.space_group_name_H-M   'P 1'
#
loop_
_entity.id
_entity.type
_entity.pdbx_description
1 polymer ?
#
loop_
_entity_poly.entity_id
_entity_poly.type
_entity_poly.pdbx_seq_one_letter_code
_entity_poly.pdbx_strand_id
1 'polypeptide(L)' 'MESSDAAPAKGECPTCSKHVSKSNMAKHRKVCGKKKPPKSRKAINRDSLARNKVKVLQKREEKRMFDQFRRLEGI' A
#
# COMPACT_ATOMS: atom_id res chain seq x y z
N MET A 1 12.81 42.90 14.88
CA MET A 1 12.41 41.75 14.05
C MET A 1 13.48 40.70 14.21
N GLU A 2 13.19 39.56 14.85
CA GLU A 2 13.86 38.27 14.61
C GLU A 2 13.18 37.20 15.47
N SER A 3 12.13 36.60 14.91
CA SER A 3 11.51 35.39 15.46
C SER A 3 12.36 34.19 15.05
N SER A 4 13.17 33.71 15.97
CA SER A 4 13.92 32.45 15.84
C SER A 4 13.01 31.25 16.07
N ASP A 5 12.06 31.03 15.18
CA ASP A 5 11.42 29.71 15.05
C ASP A 5 12.34 28.85 14.18
N ALA A 6 13.29 28.18 14.83
CA ALA A 6 14.20 27.22 14.22
C ALA A 6 13.44 25.97 13.74
N ALA A 7 12.62 26.12 12.70
CA ALA A 7 11.99 25.00 12.03
C ALA A 7 13.11 24.06 11.55
N PRO A 8 13.04 22.74 11.85
CA PRO A 8 14.07 21.82 11.45
C PRO A 8 14.20 21.87 9.93
N ALA A 9 15.40 22.23 9.43
CA ALA A 9 15.61 22.43 8.01
C ALA A 9 15.11 21.22 7.21
N LYS A 10 14.05 21.45 6.42
CA LYS A 10 13.45 20.46 5.52
C LYS A 10 14.14 20.60 4.17
N GLY A 11 14.56 19.48 3.60
CA GLY A 11 15.07 19.41 2.22
C GLY A 11 14.05 18.72 1.33
N GLU A 12 14.03 19.06 0.05
CA GLU A 12 13.23 18.36 -0.94
C GLU A 12 13.95 17.10 -1.43
N CYS A 13 13.21 15.99 -1.57
CA CYS A 13 13.74 14.78 -2.17
C CYS A 13 13.73 14.86 -3.70
N PRO A 14 14.87 14.71 -4.39
CA PRO A 14 14.95 14.85 -5.85
C PRO A 14 14.21 13.75 -6.62
N THR A 15 13.85 12.64 -5.97
CA THR A 15 13.21 11.48 -6.61
C THR A 15 11.68 11.54 -6.54
N CYS A 16 11.11 12.25 -5.56
CA CYS A 16 9.65 12.27 -5.37
C CYS A 16 9.10 13.64 -4.95
N SER A 17 9.93 14.68 -4.96
CA SER A 17 9.62 16.06 -4.58
C SER A 17 8.98 16.23 -3.19
N LYS A 18 9.11 15.22 -2.32
CA LYS A 18 8.63 15.31 -0.94
C LYS A 18 9.61 16.08 -0.08
N HIS A 19 9.09 17.01 0.70
CA HIS A 19 9.83 17.73 1.73
C HIS A 19 10.02 16.83 2.95
N VAL A 20 11.27 16.52 3.29
CA VAL A 20 11.64 15.66 4.42
C VAL A 20 12.67 16.39 5.27
N SER A 21 12.62 16.24 6.60
CA SER A 21 13.67 16.80 7.45
C SER A 21 15.05 16.27 7.05
N LYS A 22 16.11 17.08 7.13
CA LYS A 22 17.48 16.67 6.80
C LYS A 22 17.89 15.37 7.50
N SER A 23 17.57 15.25 8.79
CA SER A 23 17.84 14.05 9.61
C SER A 23 17.15 12.77 9.09
N ASN A 24 15.97 12.90 8.47
CA ASN A 24 15.20 11.76 7.95
C ASN A 24 15.43 11.51 6.46
N MET A 25 16.17 12.37 5.75
CA MET A 25 16.39 12.23 4.31
C MET A 25 17.11 10.91 3.97
N ALA A 26 18.07 10.48 4.79
CA ALA A 26 18.75 9.20 4.64
C ALA A 26 17.78 8.00 4.78
N LYS A 27 16.86 8.05 5.76
CA LYS A 27 15.82 7.02 5.95
C LYS A 27 14.82 7.03 4.80
N HIS A 28 14.42 8.22 4.36
CA HIS A 28 13.51 8.41 3.24
C HIS A 28 14.08 7.82 1.95
N ARG A 29 15.34 8.10 1.61
CA ARG A 29 16.00 7.56 0.40
C ARG A 29 16.00 6.02 0.34
N LYS A 30 16.06 5.33 1.49
CA LYS A 30 15.98 3.85 1.54
C LYS A 30 14.64 3.29 1.06
N VAL A 31 13.56 4.07 1.09
CA VAL A 31 12.21 3.63 0.70
C VAL A 31 11.65 4.42 -0.48
N CYS A 32 12.23 5.57 -0.79
CA CYS A 32 11.84 6.40 -1.91
C CYS A 32 12.13 5.69 -3.24
N GLY A 33 11.15 5.68 -4.15
CA GLY A 33 11.26 5.00 -5.45
C GLY A 33 11.13 3.47 -5.40
N LYS A 34 11.12 2.83 -4.23
CA LYS A 34 10.83 1.39 -4.15
C LYS A 34 9.36 1.17 -4.50
N LYS A 35 9.11 0.41 -5.58
CA LYS A 35 7.77 -0.12 -5.88
C LYS A 35 7.30 -0.85 -4.63
N LYS A 36 6.13 -0.46 -4.10
CA LYS A 36 5.50 -1.21 -3.01
C LYS A 36 5.42 -2.66 -3.48
N PRO A 37 5.87 -3.64 -2.68
CA PRO A 37 5.63 -5.03 -3.05
C PRO A 37 4.12 -5.17 -3.32
N PRO A 38 3.74 -5.91 -4.38
CA PRO A 38 2.33 -6.21 -4.58
C PRO A 38 1.78 -6.69 -3.25
N LYS A 39 0.63 -6.14 -2.80
CA LYS A 39 0.03 -6.53 -1.53
C LYS A 39 -0.02 -8.06 -1.53
N SER A 40 0.84 -8.70 -0.73
CA SER A 40 0.85 -10.14 -0.68
C SER A 40 -0.55 -10.56 -0.27
N ARG A 41 -1.08 -11.59 -0.93
CA ARG A 41 -2.41 -12.11 -0.60
C ARG A 41 -2.36 -12.44 0.89
N LYS A 42 -3.04 -11.66 1.74
CA LYS A 42 -3.01 -11.88 3.18
C LYS A 42 -3.35 -13.34 3.42
N ALA A 43 -2.45 -14.09 4.07
CA ALA A 43 -2.76 -15.43 4.53
C ALA A 43 -4.02 -15.31 5.38
N ILE A 44 -5.11 -15.95 4.95
CA ILE A 44 -6.35 -15.96 5.73
C ILE A 44 -6.02 -16.79 6.97
N ASN A 45 -6.18 -16.22 8.17
CA ASN A 45 -6.03 -16.96 9.42
C ASN A 45 -6.91 -18.22 9.36
N ARG A 46 -6.34 -19.40 9.68
CA ARG A 46 -7.01 -20.71 9.63
C ARG A 46 -8.28 -20.74 10.48
N ASP A 47 -8.29 -20.08 11.63
CA ASP A 47 -9.44 -20.01 12.53
C ASP A 47 -10.53 -19.05 12.01
N SER A 48 -10.10 -17.98 11.32
CA SER A 48 -11.04 -17.09 10.64
C SER A 48 -11.69 -17.78 9.44
N LEU A 49 -10.93 -18.60 8.71
CA LEU A 49 -11.44 -19.44 7.63
C LEU A 49 -12.42 -20.49 8.15
N ALA A 50 -12.13 -21.13 9.28
CA ALA A 50 -13.03 -22.12 9.88
C ALA A 50 -14.38 -21.49 10.28
N ARG A 51 -14.35 -20.35 10.97
CA ARG A 51 -15.56 -19.65 11.43
C ARG A 51 -16.39 -19.03 10.31
N ASN A 52 -15.75 -18.57 9.23
CA ASN A 52 -16.41 -17.87 8.13
C ASN A 52 -16.37 -18.65 6.81
N LYS A 53 -16.21 -19.98 6.86
CA LYS A 53 -15.98 -20.84 5.69
C LYS A 53 -16.99 -20.59 4.58
N VAL A 54 -18.27 -20.57 4.92
CA VAL A 54 -19.37 -20.34 3.97
C VAL A 54 -19.24 -18.99 3.27
N LYS A 55 -19.08 -17.90 4.03
CA LYS A 55 -18.91 -16.55 3.48
C LYS A 55 -17.67 -16.42 2.60
N VAL A 56 -16.58 -17.13 2.94
CA VAL A 56 -15.35 -17.13 2.13
C VAL A 56 -15.53 -17.90 0.82
N LEU A 57 -16.23 -19.04 0.85
CA LEU A 57 -16.51 -19.84 -0.34
C LEU A 57 -17.44 -19.09 -1.31
N GLN A 58 -18.50 -18.48 -0.79
CA GLN A 58 -19.44 -17.68 -1.57
C GLN A 58 -18.74 -16.51 -2.27
N LYS A 59 -17.92 -15.71 -1.55
CA LYS A 59 -17.13 -14.63 -2.17
C LYS A 59 -16.15 -15.11 -3.24
N ARG A 60 -15.62 -16.34 -3.12
CA ARG A 60 -14.75 -16.92 -4.15
C ARG A 60 -15.54 -17.30 -5.39
N GLU A 61 -16.76 -17.79 -5.21
CA GLU A 61 -17.67 -18.12 -6.30
C GLU A 61 -18.12 -16.87 -7.06
N GLU A 62 -18.58 -15.85 -6.35
CA GLU A 62 -18.91 -14.54 -6.93
C GLU A 62 -17.74 -13.95 -7.73
N LYS A 63 -16.52 -14.07 -7.19
CA LYS A 63 -15.31 -13.64 -7.91
C LYS A 63 -15.05 -14.47 -9.16
N ARG A 64 -15.22 -15.80 -9.12
CA ARG A 64 -15.07 -16.66 -10.31
C ARG A 64 -16.08 -16.28 -11.38
N MET A 65 -17.35 -16.06 -10.99
CA MET A 65 -18.41 -15.61 -11.89
C MET A 65 -18.07 -14.26 -12.50
N PHE A 66 -17.66 -13.28 -11.69
CA PHE A 66 -17.26 -11.95 -12.17
C PHE A 66 -16.07 -12.01 -13.15
N ASP A 67 -15.02 -12.79 -12.83
CA ASP A 67 -13.88 -12.97 -13.72
C ASP A 67 -14.27 -13.69 -15.01
N GLN A 68 -15.25 -14.62 -14.97
CA GLN A 68 -15.80 -15.27 -16.15
C GLN A 68 -16.59 -14.30 -17.02
N PHE A 69 -17.46 -13.47 -16.42
CA PHE A 69 -18.17 -12.41 -17.13
C PHE A 69 -17.19 -11.47 -17.83
N ARG A 70 -16.14 -10.98 -17.13
CA ARG A 70 -15.14 -10.09 -17.72
C ARG A 70 -14.42 -10.71 -18.94
N ARG A 71 -14.11 -12.01 -18.89
CA ARG A 71 -13.51 -12.74 -20.02
C ARG A 71 -14.45 -12.85 -21.21
N LEU A 72 -15.76 -13.03 -20.96
CA LEU A 72 -16.77 -13.11 -22.01
C LEU A 72 -17.10 -11.72 -22.60
N GLU A 73 -17.04 -10.67 -21.79
CA GLU A 73 -17.21 -9.27 -22.21
C GLU A 73 -15.99 -8.71 -22.97
N GLY A 74 -14.87 -9.44 -23.04
CA GLY A 74 -13.71 -9.08 -23.85
C GLY A 74 -12.90 -7.89 -23.33
N ILE A 75 -12.98 -7.58 -22.03
CA ILE A 75 -12.19 -6.52 -21.36
C ILE A 75 -10.96 -7.09 -20.63
#